data_AF-A0A498MVE0-F1
#
_entry.id   AF-A0A498MVE0-F1
#
_cell.length_a   1.000
_cell.length_b   1.000
_cell.length_c   1.000
_cell.angle_alpha   90.00
_cell.angle_beta   90.00
_cell.angle_gamma   90.00
#
_symmetry.space_group_name_H-M   'P 1'
#
loop_
_entity.id
_entity.type
_entity.pdbx_description
1 polymer ?
#
loop_
_entity_poly.entity_id
_entity_poly.type
_entity_poly.pdbx_seq_one_letter_code
_entity_poly.pdbx_strand_id
1 'polypeptide(L)'
;MAKCIEDNIIEIVPFECPPPQNITCQNGKKPVLVKDEYGCCEYYACDCFCEGWGDPHYVTFDGHFYSYQGNCTYVLMEEIRPQYHLKIYIDSVYCDPVEHVSCPKSIIVSYNKLVITLTNHNLMGGADLEAFENNEKLRLPYARNGVRVISSGLDLILSIPMLGVDITFGATGFGINLPYQLFGNNTQGHCGTCNNNKADDCMIPGGILVDDCAVMADYWPAKGVNGEICTPPTALPTVGGGVKPTSKPCQAHSYCNLLNSELFKECHPHLSPENFFLACEYDSCHMSNPVVFNEVFEYNCEDCICDKASKSVICKPKKCPDVNPVICNAPGFVLVNVSNPSDPCCSEQVCKCDASLCPPMDNKCTVGYSPVLQVPDGKCCPEIICEPKRVCVHKNMEYEPGTTVPVAQCQECTCTWDVDPKTQLFQIKCSFVPCIEKCDPGYEYVETNHNDCCGKCVQTHCIVNINGVDHILKEGESLPTTNQGCDKITCTKVNGQFITDKHTIQCPTFNISNCQPGTVQQSPDGCCKVCVDQVKGCQVQTVRDYINHNNCQSEKRMDLTFCGGDCTSFSRYTDPGLSSCKCCQATRSSNRTVNLGCINGDIVTHTYVHVEECGCSKTNCH
;
A
#
# COMPACT_ATOMS: atom_id res chain seq x y z
N MET A 1 34.39 2.15 21.00
CA MET A 1 34.46 1.99 22.47
C MET A 1 33.72 3.15 23.13
N ALA A 2 32.83 2.89 24.08
CA ALA A 2 32.14 3.93 24.84
C ALA A 2 32.88 4.20 26.16
N LYS A 3 33.26 5.44 26.43
CA LYS A 3 33.82 5.88 27.71
C LYS A 3 32.84 6.84 28.39
N CYS A 4 32.56 6.62 29.66
CA CYS A 4 31.80 7.56 30.47
C CYS A 4 32.79 8.57 31.06
N ILE A 5 32.65 9.85 30.71
CA ILE A 5 33.63 10.86 31.14
C ILE A 5 33.14 11.62 32.38
N GLU A 6 31.82 11.89 32.52
CA GLU A 6 31.09 12.33 33.72
C GLU A 6 29.62 12.67 33.35
N ASP A 7 28.70 12.82 34.32
CA ASP A 7 27.30 13.29 34.14
C ASP A 7 26.47 12.61 33.03
N ASN A 8 26.48 11.28 32.95
CA ASN A 8 25.79 10.50 31.90
C ASN A 8 26.23 10.85 30.46
N ILE A 9 27.37 11.54 30.28
CA ILE A 9 27.94 11.82 28.96
C ILE A 9 28.81 10.64 28.54
N ILE A 10 28.34 9.93 27.52
CA ILE A 10 29.05 8.85 26.87
C ILE A 10 29.81 9.41 25.67
N GLU A 11 31.13 9.29 25.69
CA GLU A 11 31.99 9.53 24.53
C GLU A 11 32.20 8.23 23.77
N ILE A 12 31.89 8.25 22.47
CA ILE A 12 32.16 7.14 21.57
C ILE A 12 33.49 7.41 20.89
N VAL A 13 34.51 6.68 21.30
CA VAL A 13 35.84 6.71 20.70
C VAL A 13 35.94 5.58 19.66
N PRO A 14 36.45 5.83 18.44
CA PRO A 14 36.76 4.78 17.49
C PRO A 14 37.70 3.75 18.13
N PHE A 15 37.34 2.46 18.05
CA PHE A 15 38.19 1.38 18.53
C PHE A 15 39.02 0.86 17.37
N GLU A 16 40.34 0.97 17.46
CA GLU A 16 41.26 0.46 16.46
C GLU A 16 41.62 -0.99 16.76
N CYS A 17 41.37 -1.87 15.79
CA CYS A 17 41.69 -3.28 15.93
C CYS A 17 43.19 -3.52 15.78
N PRO A 18 43.80 -4.38 16.62
CA PRO A 18 45.16 -4.82 16.40
C PRO A 18 45.26 -5.60 15.08
N PRO A 19 46.42 -5.54 14.38
CA PRO A 19 46.63 -6.35 13.19
C PRO A 19 46.54 -7.85 13.54
N PRO A 20 45.81 -8.67 12.75
CA PRO A 20 45.72 -10.11 12.98
C PRO A 20 47.10 -10.77 12.97
N GLN A 21 47.38 -11.61 13.97
CA GLN A 21 48.64 -12.36 14.03
C GLN A 21 48.53 -13.66 13.25
N ASN A 22 49.53 -13.95 12.41
CA ASN A 22 49.60 -15.22 11.67
C ASN A 22 49.74 -16.39 12.65
N ILE A 23 48.92 -17.42 12.47
CA ILE A 23 48.97 -18.68 13.22
C ILE A 23 49.19 -19.86 12.28
N THR A 24 49.50 -21.02 12.84
CA THR A 24 49.49 -22.30 12.13
C THR A 24 48.46 -23.21 12.79
N CYS A 25 47.62 -23.85 11.98
CA CYS A 25 46.62 -24.80 12.48
C CYS A 25 47.24 -26.17 12.68
N GLN A 26 47.03 -26.76 13.85
CA GLN A 26 47.53 -28.06 14.28
C GLN A 26 46.94 -29.21 13.45
N ASN A 27 45.73 -29.02 12.94
CA ASN A 27 45.05 -29.93 12.01
C ASN A 27 45.49 -29.74 10.54
N GLY A 28 46.48 -28.87 10.27
CA GLY A 28 47.02 -28.63 8.92
C GLY A 28 46.13 -27.81 7.99
N LYS A 29 44.93 -27.40 8.42
CA LYS A 29 44.06 -26.51 7.62
C LYS A 29 44.64 -25.10 7.51
N LYS A 30 44.17 -24.36 6.50
CA LYS A 30 44.51 -22.94 6.36
C LYS A 30 43.78 -22.12 7.42
N PRO A 31 44.46 -21.18 8.11
CA PRO A 31 43.80 -20.27 9.04
C PRO A 31 42.72 -19.43 8.35
N VAL A 32 41.63 -19.17 9.05
CA VAL A 32 40.50 -18.33 8.61
C VAL A 32 40.39 -17.09 9.48
N LEU A 33 39.87 -16.00 8.93
CA LEU A 33 39.56 -14.80 9.73
C LEU A 33 38.21 -14.97 10.42
N VAL A 34 38.21 -14.78 11.73
CA VAL A 34 37.01 -14.81 12.58
C VAL A 34 36.91 -13.51 13.37
N LYS A 35 35.70 -13.15 13.75
CA LYS A 35 35.42 -12.00 14.61
C LYS A 35 35.49 -12.38 16.08
N ASP A 36 35.95 -11.42 16.88
CA ASP A 36 35.90 -11.49 18.34
C ASP A 36 34.46 -11.58 18.88
N GLU A 37 34.35 -11.83 20.19
CA GLU A 37 33.06 -11.94 20.90
C GLU A 37 32.20 -10.67 20.82
N TYR A 38 32.79 -9.52 20.50
CA TYR A 38 32.11 -8.24 20.34
C TYR A 38 31.71 -7.95 18.89
N GLY A 39 32.11 -8.82 17.94
CA GLY A 39 31.93 -8.62 16.50
C GLY A 39 32.73 -7.45 15.92
N CYS A 40 33.72 -6.93 16.65
CA CYS A 40 34.40 -5.68 16.34
C CYS A 40 35.71 -5.89 15.58
N CYS A 41 36.55 -6.84 16.02
CA CYS A 41 37.86 -7.10 15.43
C CYS A 41 37.99 -8.51 14.89
N GLU A 42 38.84 -8.64 13.87
CA GLU A 42 39.14 -9.92 13.24
C GLU A 42 40.49 -10.46 13.73
N TYR A 43 40.57 -11.78 13.90
CA TYR A 43 41.80 -12.50 14.21
C TYR A 43 41.80 -13.83 13.47
N TYR A 44 42.98 -14.43 13.31
CA TYR A 44 43.08 -15.74 12.68
C TYR A 44 42.71 -16.84 13.68
N ALA A 45 41.89 -17.78 13.24
CA ALA A 45 41.56 -19.01 13.93
C ALA A 45 41.58 -20.20 12.96
N CYS A 46 41.35 -21.40 13.49
CA CYS A 46 41.41 -22.65 12.75
C CYS A 46 40.05 -23.33 12.77
N ASP A 47 39.42 -23.49 11.61
CA ASP A 47 38.18 -24.26 11.52
C ASP A 47 38.40 -25.71 11.96
N CYS A 48 37.37 -26.27 12.58
CA CYS A 48 37.40 -27.59 13.19
C CYS A 48 37.18 -28.66 12.11
N PHE A 49 38.04 -29.67 12.06
CA PHE A 49 37.82 -30.83 11.20
C PHE A 49 38.17 -32.13 11.89
N CYS A 50 37.16 -32.96 12.10
CA CYS A 50 37.31 -34.30 12.66
C CYS A 50 36.99 -35.31 11.57
N GLU A 51 37.78 -36.37 11.47
CA GLU A 51 37.57 -37.42 10.48
C GLU A 51 37.89 -38.79 11.09
N GLY A 52 37.36 -39.82 10.46
CA GLY A 52 37.72 -41.18 10.78
C GLY A 52 37.51 -42.12 9.60
N TRP A 53 38.36 -43.14 9.51
CA TRP A 53 38.36 -44.11 8.42
C TRP A 53 38.69 -45.49 8.95
N GLY A 54 38.17 -46.52 8.28
CA GLY A 54 38.44 -47.92 8.61
C GLY A 54 37.98 -48.40 9.98
N ASP A 55 37.42 -47.52 10.85
CA ASP A 55 37.11 -47.74 12.28
C ASP A 55 37.99 -48.85 12.89
N PRO A 56 39.23 -48.47 13.20
CA PRO A 56 39.29 -47.70 14.44
C PRO A 56 40.01 -46.36 14.35
N HIS A 57 40.29 -45.77 13.17
CA HIS A 57 41.13 -44.58 13.11
C HIS A 57 40.34 -43.27 13.19
N TYR A 58 40.78 -42.39 14.07
CA TYR A 58 40.18 -41.08 14.32
C TYR A 58 41.23 -39.98 14.30
N VAL A 59 40.83 -38.81 13.82
CA VAL A 59 41.57 -37.55 13.94
C VAL A 59 40.64 -36.52 14.56
N THR A 60 41.05 -35.96 15.70
CA THR A 60 40.29 -34.93 16.42
C THR A 60 40.26 -33.60 15.66
N PHE A 61 39.42 -32.65 16.09
CA PHE A 61 39.29 -31.33 15.47
C PHE A 61 40.61 -30.56 15.37
N ASP A 62 41.50 -30.75 16.34
CA ASP A 62 42.83 -30.13 16.41
C ASP A 62 43.94 -31.00 15.81
N GLY A 63 43.61 -32.20 15.32
CA GLY A 63 44.50 -33.05 14.54
C GLY A 63 45.28 -34.10 15.34
N HIS A 64 44.80 -34.51 16.52
CA HIS A 64 45.34 -35.63 17.29
C HIS A 64 44.85 -36.95 16.68
N PHE A 65 45.78 -37.83 16.30
CA PHE A 65 45.47 -39.14 15.74
C PHE A 65 45.42 -40.20 16.84
N TYR A 66 44.39 -41.05 16.84
CA TYR A 66 44.30 -42.21 17.72
C TYR A 66 43.50 -43.34 17.07
N SER A 67 43.65 -44.55 17.61
CA SER A 67 42.86 -45.71 17.21
C SER A 67 41.97 -46.20 18.35
N TYR A 68 40.68 -46.43 18.11
CA TYR A 68 39.72 -46.93 19.09
C TYR A 68 38.77 -47.97 18.52
N GLN A 69 38.67 -49.14 19.15
CA GLN A 69 37.73 -50.21 18.76
C GLN A 69 36.58 -50.30 19.76
N GLY A 70 35.38 -49.88 19.34
CA GLY A 70 34.18 -49.95 20.16
C GLY A 70 32.95 -50.37 19.37
N ASN A 71 32.03 -51.12 19.98
CA ASN A 71 30.87 -51.74 19.33
C ASN A 71 29.52 -51.16 19.79
N CYS A 72 29.52 -49.85 20.02
CA CYS A 72 28.43 -49.13 20.64
C CYS A 72 28.16 -47.83 19.87
N THR A 73 27.08 -47.15 20.24
CA THR A 73 26.90 -45.75 19.85
C THR A 73 27.73 -44.83 20.77
N TYR A 74 28.61 -44.02 20.19
CA TYR A 74 29.49 -43.09 20.89
C TYR A 74 29.24 -41.62 20.50
N VAL A 75 29.60 -40.72 21.39
CA VAL A 75 29.56 -39.27 21.16
C VAL A 75 30.79 -38.85 20.34
N LEU A 76 30.58 -38.51 19.07
CA LEU A 76 31.62 -37.87 18.25
C LEU A 76 31.80 -36.41 18.67
N MET A 77 30.69 -35.67 18.75
CA MET A 77 30.69 -34.26 19.11
C MET A 77 29.38 -33.89 19.81
N GLU A 78 29.50 -33.23 20.95
CA GLU A 78 28.45 -32.44 21.57
C GLU A 78 28.95 -31.02 21.84
N GLU A 79 28.02 -30.08 21.86
CA GLU A 79 28.30 -28.75 22.39
C GLU A 79 28.45 -28.77 23.92
N ILE A 80 29.55 -28.19 24.45
CA ILE A 80 29.73 -28.02 25.90
C ILE A 80 28.60 -27.14 26.47
N ARG A 81 28.33 -26.02 25.78
CA ARG A 81 27.19 -25.14 26.01
C ARG A 81 26.27 -25.24 24.79
N PRO A 82 25.06 -25.81 24.91
CA PRO A 82 24.19 -26.10 23.77
C PRO A 82 23.57 -24.81 23.21
N GLN A 83 24.33 -24.10 22.39
CA GLN A 83 23.97 -22.85 21.75
C GLN A 83 23.17 -23.10 20.46
N TYR A 84 23.53 -24.14 19.70
CA TYR A 84 22.87 -24.51 18.44
C TYR A 84 22.13 -25.84 18.52
N HIS A 85 22.21 -26.52 19.67
CA HIS A 85 21.61 -27.83 19.92
C HIS A 85 22.02 -28.87 18.86
N LEU A 86 23.30 -28.87 18.47
CA LEU A 86 23.92 -29.84 17.57
C LEU A 86 24.61 -30.94 18.38
N LYS A 87 24.35 -32.19 18.02
CA LYS A 87 25.02 -33.39 18.53
C LYS A 87 25.24 -34.37 17.40
N ILE A 88 26.39 -35.01 17.41
CA ILE A 88 26.80 -35.97 16.39
C ILE A 88 27.28 -37.24 17.10
N TYR A 89 26.69 -38.36 16.72
CA TYR A 89 27.03 -39.68 17.25
C TYR A 89 27.49 -40.60 16.14
N ILE A 90 28.33 -41.57 16.49
CA ILE A 90 28.72 -42.68 15.63
C ILE A 90 28.19 -43.97 16.23
N ASP A 91 27.51 -44.76 15.41
CA ASP A 91 27.03 -46.09 15.76
C ASP A 91 27.98 -47.11 15.15
N SER A 92 28.79 -47.75 16.01
CA SER A 92 29.79 -48.73 15.58
C SER A 92 29.38 -50.14 16.00
N VAL A 93 29.69 -51.14 15.17
CA VAL A 93 29.37 -52.55 15.42
C VAL A 93 30.56 -53.43 15.06
N TYR A 94 30.68 -54.62 15.66
CA TYR A 94 31.68 -55.59 15.20
C TYR A 94 31.26 -56.19 13.85
N CYS A 95 32.03 -55.88 12.81
CA CYS A 95 31.80 -56.37 11.45
C CYS A 95 32.54 -57.68 11.16
N ASP A 96 33.66 -57.94 11.85
CA ASP A 96 34.33 -59.25 11.85
C ASP A 96 34.14 -59.96 13.21
N PRO A 97 33.42 -61.09 13.26
CA PRO A 97 33.15 -61.81 14.51
C PRO A 97 34.35 -62.62 15.04
N VAL A 98 35.44 -62.74 14.27
CA VAL A 98 36.65 -63.49 14.65
C VAL A 98 37.69 -62.53 15.24
N GLU A 99 38.01 -61.47 14.53
CA GLU A 99 39.05 -60.50 14.92
C GLU A 99 38.51 -59.35 15.80
N HIS A 100 37.19 -59.29 16.05
CA HIS A 100 36.52 -58.25 16.83
C HIS A 100 36.78 -56.82 16.30
N VAL A 101 36.92 -56.69 14.98
CA VAL A 101 37.13 -55.40 14.30
C VAL A 101 35.84 -54.59 14.32
N SER A 102 35.93 -53.33 14.71
CA SER A 102 34.79 -52.42 14.68
C SER A 102 34.57 -51.83 13.28
N CYS A 103 33.33 -51.53 12.93
CA CYS A 103 32.99 -50.80 11.71
C CYS A 103 31.92 -49.77 12.03
N PRO A 104 31.98 -48.57 11.41
CA PRO A 104 30.99 -47.55 11.63
C PRO A 104 29.78 -47.86 10.75
N LYS A 105 28.64 -48.15 11.39
CA LYS A 105 27.40 -48.49 10.71
C LYS A 105 26.58 -47.26 10.35
N SER A 106 26.53 -46.28 11.26
CA SER A 106 25.80 -45.05 10.98
C SER A 106 26.35 -43.83 11.71
N ILE A 107 26.10 -42.65 11.14
CA ILE A 107 26.22 -41.36 11.83
C ILE A 107 24.83 -40.82 12.12
N ILE A 108 24.62 -40.42 13.37
CA ILE A 108 23.35 -39.88 13.85
C ILE A 108 23.57 -38.41 14.19
N VAL A 109 22.92 -37.52 13.45
CA VAL A 109 22.99 -36.08 13.63
C VAL A 109 21.70 -35.60 14.26
N SER A 110 21.79 -35.09 15.48
CA SER A 110 20.70 -34.42 16.18
C SER A 110 20.91 -32.91 16.09
N TYR A 111 19.97 -32.21 15.45
CA TYR A 111 19.98 -30.76 15.33
C TYR A 111 18.61 -30.19 15.72
N ASN A 112 18.57 -29.44 16.81
CA ASN A 112 17.32 -29.01 17.46
C ASN A 112 16.41 -30.20 17.84
N LYS A 113 15.30 -30.39 17.10
CA LYS A 113 14.36 -31.51 17.27
C LYS A 113 14.46 -32.54 16.14
N LEU A 114 15.29 -32.27 15.14
CA LEU A 114 15.49 -33.14 14.00
C LEU A 114 16.57 -34.18 14.33
N VAL A 115 16.32 -35.43 13.99
CA VAL A 115 17.31 -36.52 14.09
C VAL A 115 17.42 -37.17 12.72
N ILE A 116 18.59 -37.05 12.11
CA ILE A 116 18.91 -37.66 10.82
C ILE A 116 19.96 -38.73 11.04
N THR A 117 19.72 -39.93 10.52
CA THR A 117 20.68 -41.03 10.54
C THR A 117 21.17 -41.31 9.13
N LEU A 118 22.48 -41.30 8.93
CA LEU A 118 23.15 -41.70 7.70
C LEU A 118 23.71 -43.10 7.93
N THR A 119 23.29 -44.09 7.14
CA THR A 119 23.60 -45.50 7.36
C THR A 119 24.31 -46.09 6.15
N ASN A 120 25.34 -46.91 6.41
CA ASN A 120 25.92 -47.82 5.44
C ASN A 120 25.56 -49.26 5.83
N HIS A 121 24.81 -49.96 4.99
CA HIS A 121 24.39 -51.33 5.27
C HIS A 121 25.48 -52.36 4.91
N ASN A 122 26.43 -51.99 4.05
CA ASN A 122 27.52 -52.85 3.61
C ASN A 122 28.84 -52.44 4.27
N LEU A 123 29.12 -53.02 5.45
CA LEU A 123 30.26 -52.64 6.29
C LEU A 123 31.60 -53.22 5.83
N MET A 124 31.60 -54.23 4.96
CA MET A 124 32.81 -54.89 4.46
C MET A 124 32.91 -54.86 2.91
N GLY A 125 32.28 -53.89 2.27
CA GLY A 125 32.27 -53.77 0.81
C GLY A 125 31.90 -52.37 0.32
N GLY A 126 31.51 -52.25 -0.95
CA GLY A 126 31.13 -50.97 -1.56
C GLY A 126 29.91 -50.31 -0.93
N ALA A 127 29.74 -49.01 -1.17
CA ALA A 127 28.72 -48.15 -0.57
C ALA A 127 27.28 -48.70 -0.75
N ASP A 128 26.57 -48.97 0.36
CA ASP A 128 25.13 -49.23 0.40
C ASP A 128 24.45 -48.25 1.36
N LEU A 129 24.16 -47.05 0.85
CA LEU A 129 23.91 -45.86 1.66
C LEU A 129 22.45 -45.44 1.68
N GLU A 130 21.92 -45.24 2.88
CA GLU A 130 20.57 -44.75 3.10
C GLU A 130 20.54 -43.69 4.22
N ALA A 131 19.64 -42.71 4.08
CA ALA A 131 19.41 -41.69 5.09
C ALA A 131 17.99 -41.81 5.66
N PHE A 132 17.84 -41.54 6.95
CA PHE A 132 16.57 -41.68 7.68
C PHE A 132 16.28 -40.43 8.53
N GLU A 133 15.02 -40.06 8.65
CA GLU A 133 14.50 -39.10 9.63
C GLU A 133 13.52 -39.85 10.54
N ASN A 134 13.82 -39.95 11.85
CA ASN A 134 12.98 -40.68 12.81
C ASN A 134 12.59 -42.11 12.36
N ASN A 135 13.55 -42.86 11.80
CA ASN A 135 13.38 -44.20 11.21
C ASN A 135 12.58 -44.27 9.89
N GLU A 136 12.14 -43.15 9.32
CA GLU A 136 11.57 -43.13 7.97
C GLU A 136 12.64 -42.85 6.93
N LYS A 137 12.71 -43.70 5.89
CA LYS A 137 13.69 -43.56 4.81
C LYS A 137 13.46 -42.27 4.03
N LEU A 138 14.52 -41.49 3.87
CA LEU A 138 14.50 -40.25 3.11
C LEU A 138 14.68 -40.52 1.62
N ARG A 139 13.96 -39.75 0.80
CA ARG A 139 14.21 -39.64 -0.63
C ARG A 139 15.24 -38.53 -0.86
N LEU A 140 16.40 -38.89 -1.41
CA LEU A 140 17.47 -37.94 -1.74
C LEU A 140 17.30 -37.36 -3.16
N PRO A 141 17.73 -36.11 -3.42
CA PRO A 141 18.23 -35.14 -2.43
C PRO A 141 17.11 -34.66 -1.50
N TYR A 142 17.44 -34.52 -0.21
CA TYR A 142 16.52 -34.07 0.83
C TYR A 142 16.87 -32.65 1.28
N ALA A 143 15.86 -31.80 1.47
CA ALA A 143 16.03 -30.47 2.05
C ALA A 143 14.79 -30.05 2.86
N ARG A 144 14.93 -29.90 4.18
CA ARG A 144 13.86 -29.46 5.09
C ARG A 144 14.46 -28.90 6.38
N ASN A 145 13.79 -27.95 7.02
CA ASN A 145 14.15 -27.41 8.34
C ASN A 145 15.62 -26.92 8.44
N GLY A 146 16.16 -26.38 7.34
CA GLY A 146 17.53 -25.88 7.28
C GLY A 146 18.61 -26.96 7.16
N VAL A 147 18.23 -28.23 7.03
CA VAL A 147 19.14 -29.36 6.79
C VAL A 147 18.99 -29.85 5.35
N ARG A 148 20.11 -30.18 4.72
CA ARG A 148 20.17 -30.78 3.39
C ARG A 148 20.95 -32.10 3.45
N VAL A 149 20.47 -33.13 2.78
CA VAL A 149 21.17 -34.41 2.61
C VAL A 149 21.26 -34.75 1.14
N ILE A 150 22.46 -35.05 0.66
CA ILE A 150 22.72 -35.51 -0.71
C ILE A 150 23.59 -36.77 -0.69
N SER A 151 23.62 -37.51 -1.80
CA SER A 151 24.54 -38.63 -2.00
C SER A 151 25.52 -38.31 -3.11
N SER A 152 26.79 -38.62 -2.91
CA SER A 152 27.84 -38.60 -3.94
C SER A 152 28.00 -39.97 -4.63
N GLY A 153 27.26 -40.99 -4.19
CA GLY A 153 27.44 -42.39 -4.58
C GLY A 153 28.35 -43.15 -3.60
N LEU A 154 29.47 -42.55 -3.20
CA LEU A 154 30.40 -43.14 -2.21
C LEU A 154 30.10 -42.70 -0.78
N ASP A 155 29.53 -41.51 -0.61
CA ASP A 155 29.21 -40.93 0.68
C ASP A 155 27.87 -40.19 0.68
N LEU A 156 27.25 -40.12 1.85
CA LEU A 156 26.18 -39.20 2.17
C LEU A 156 26.77 -37.94 2.76
N ILE A 157 26.24 -36.79 2.32
CA ILE A 157 26.67 -35.47 2.78
C ILE A 157 25.46 -34.77 3.40
N LEU A 158 25.53 -34.52 4.70
CA LEU A 158 24.57 -33.72 5.44
C LEU A 158 25.15 -32.32 5.69
N SER A 159 24.45 -31.30 5.19
CA SER A 159 24.81 -29.88 5.38
C SER A 159 23.77 -29.18 6.25
N ILE A 160 24.24 -28.28 7.12
CA ILE A 160 23.43 -27.27 7.81
C ILE A 160 23.94 -25.88 7.37
N PRO A 161 23.49 -25.36 6.21
CA PRO A 161 24.12 -24.21 5.57
C PRO A 161 24.16 -22.95 6.44
N MET A 162 23.14 -22.73 7.29
CA MET A 162 23.09 -21.58 8.19
C MET A 162 24.20 -21.59 9.25
N LEU A 163 24.74 -22.76 9.58
CA LEU A 163 25.82 -22.94 10.55
C LEU A 163 27.16 -23.28 9.89
N GLY A 164 27.21 -23.38 8.55
CA GLY A 164 28.40 -23.82 7.82
C GLY A 164 28.89 -25.23 8.20
N VAL A 165 28.00 -26.08 8.73
CA VAL A 165 28.32 -27.44 9.15
C VAL A 165 28.14 -28.39 7.98
N ASP A 166 29.14 -29.21 7.72
CA ASP A 166 29.09 -30.29 6.73
C ASP A 166 29.58 -31.60 7.38
N ILE A 167 28.82 -32.66 7.20
CA ILE A 167 29.11 -34.00 7.73
C ILE A 167 29.06 -34.97 6.55
N THR A 168 30.13 -35.72 6.34
CA THR A 168 30.23 -36.77 5.32
C THR A 168 30.30 -38.13 5.99
N PHE A 169 29.60 -39.12 5.44
CA PHE A 169 29.61 -40.49 5.92
C PHE A 169 29.35 -41.48 4.79
N GLY A 170 30.20 -42.49 4.65
CA GLY A 170 30.00 -43.52 3.64
C GLY A 170 31.08 -44.59 3.60
N ALA A 171 31.36 -45.10 2.41
CA ALA A 171 32.36 -46.14 2.20
C ALA A 171 33.79 -45.66 2.45
N THR A 172 34.03 -44.34 2.41
CA THR A 172 35.36 -43.76 2.60
C THR A 172 35.66 -43.39 4.06
N GLY A 173 34.69 -43.54 4.97
CA GLY A 173 34.77 -43.12 6.36
C GLY A 173 33.82 -41.95 6.65
N PHE A 174 34.23 -41.08 7.56
CA PHE A 174 33.47 -39.89 7.92
C PHE A 174 34.32 -38.64 8.07
N GLY A 175 33.67 -37.49 7.89
CA GLY A 175 34.26 -36.17 8.12
C GLY A 175 33.23 -35.23 8.73
N ILE A 176 33.67 -34.37 9.64
CA ILE A 176 32.85 -33.36 10.32
C ILE A 176 33.59 -32.04 10.21
N ASN A 177 33.01 -31.08 9.51
CA ASN A 177 33.53 -29.73 9.39
C ASN A 177 32.66 -28.76 10.18
N LEU A 178 33.25 -28.05 11.15
CA LEU A 178 32.57 -27.04 11.96
C LEU A 178 33.32 -25.70 11.89
N PRO A 179 32.63 -24.57 11.65
CA PRO A 179 33.28 -23.26 11.68
C PRO A 179 33.71 -22.84 13.09
N TYR A 180 34.95 -22.39 13.25
CA TYR A 180 35.48 -21.96 14.55
C TYR A 180 34.67 -20.80 15.13
N GLN A 181 34.19 -19.89 14.28
CA GLN A 181 33.38 -18.73 14.67
C GLN A 181 32.15 -19.10 15.53
N LEU A 182 31.59 -20.30 15.32
CA LEU A 182 30.36 -20.77 15.96
C LEU A 182 30.63 -21.85 17.01
N PHE A 183 31.59 -22.75 16.77
CA PHE A 183 31.81 -23.92 17.61
C PHE A 183 33.15 -23.93 18.35
N GLY A 184 34.02 -22.95 18.10
CA GLY A 184 35.33 -22.84 18.74
C GLY A 184 35.23 -22.82 20.26
N ASN A 185 36.09 -23.59 20.92
CA ASN A 185 36.11 -23.78 22.38
C ASN A 185 34.78 -24.30 22.98
N ASN A 186 33.90 -24.90 22.17
CA ASN A 186 32.58 -25.36 22.60
C ASN A 186 32.29 -26.81 22.20
N THR A 187 33.29 -27.62 21.84
CA THR A 187 33.12 -29.02 21.44
C THR A 187 33.69 -29.98 22.48
N GLN A 188 33.06 -31.15 22.62
CA GLN A 188 33.54 -32.28 23.43
C GLN A 188 33.09 -33.61 22.80
N GLY A 189 33.79 -34.71 23.10
CA GLY A 189 33.51 -36.04 22.56
C GLY A 189 34.76 -36.66 21.95
N HIS A 190 34.59 -37.71 21.14
CA HIS A 190 35.69 -38.38 20.43
C HIS A 190 36.48 -37.44 19.51
N CYS A 191 35.83 -36.42 18.95
CA CYS A 191 36.50 -35.41 18.12
C CYS A 191 37.28 -34.36 18.93
N GLY A 192 37.32 -34.45 20.26
CA GLY A 192 38.09 -33.55 21.12
C GLY A 192 37.55 -32.11 21.17
N THR A 193 38.42 -31.20 21.60
CA THR A 193 38.13 -29.77 21.63
C THR A 193 38.49 -29.13 20.29
N CYS A 194 37.84 -28.02 19.95
CA CYS A 194 38.22 -27.19 18.81
C CYS A 194 38.83 -25.88 19.31
N ASN A 195 40.09 -25.93 19.71
CA ASN A 195 40.82 -24.78 20.25
C ASN A 195 42.25 -24.66 19.70
N ASN A 196 42.60 -25.46 18.69
CA ASN A 196 43.91 -25.57 18.07
C ASN A 196 45.00 -26.10 19.02
N ASN A 197 44.65 -27.00 19.95
CA ASN A 197 45.57 -27.61 20.90
C ASN A 197 45.37 -29.14 21.04
N LYS A 198 46.26 -29.93 20.43
CA LYS A 198 46.20 -31.40 20.52
C LYS A 198 46.41 -31.97 21.93
N ALA A 199 46.95 -31.16 22.86
CA ALA A 199 47.32 -31.64 24.19
C ALA A 199 46.13 -31.79 25.14
N ASP A 200 44.98 -31.20 24.81
CA ASP A 200 43.78 -31.27 25.64
C ASP A 200 42.60 -31.99 24.97
N ASP A 201 42.83 -32.64 23.83
CA ASP A 201 41.78 -33.36 23.09
C ASP A 201 41.22 -34.59 23.81
N CYS A 202 42.05 -35.30 24.60
CA CYS A 202 41.66 -36.56 25.24
C CYS A 202 40.92 -36.32 26.58
N MET A 203 39.87 -35.49 26.59
CA MET A 203 39.06 -35.20 27.77
C MET A 203 37.87 -36.17 27.92
N ILE A 204 37.72 -36.77 29.10
CA ILE A 204 36.52 -37.54 29.46
C ILE A 204 35.41 -36.62 30.02
N PRO A 205 34.15 -37.09 30.10
CA PRO A 205 33.06 -36.31 30.69
C PRO A 205 33.41 -35.82 32.10
N GLY A 206 33.21 -34.52 32.35
CA GLY A 206 33.65 -33.85 33.57
C GLY A 206 34.96 -33.08 33.44
N GLY A 207 35.58 -33.07 32.26
CA GLY A 207 36.75 -32.24 31.94
C GLY A 207 38.07 -32.79 32.48
N ILE A 208 38.14 -34.10 32.70
CA ILE A 208 39.37 -34.77 33.15
C ILE A 208 40.18 -35.16 31.92
N LEU A 209 41.41 -34.66 31.81
CA LEU A 209 42.34 -35.01 30.74
C LEU A 209 43.00 -36.36 31.04
N VAL A 210 43.05 -37.24 30.04
CA VAL A 210 43.78 -38.52 30.09
C VAL A 210 44.88 -38.56 29.04
N ASP A 211 45.88 -39.42 29.25
CA ASP A 211 47.07 -39.48 28.40
C ASP A 211 46.83 -40.19 27.04
N ASP A 212 45.75 -40.97 26.93
CA ASP A 212 45.43 -41.79 25.75
C ASP A 212 43.99 -41.57 25.31
N CYS A 213 43.80 -41.07 24.09
CA CYS A 213 42.48 -40.84 23.50
C CYS A 213 41.69 -42.14 23.30
N ALA A 214 42.34 -43.30 23.14
CA ALA A 214 41.63 -44.58 23.13
C ALA A 214 40.97 -44.88 24.48
N VAL A 215 41.63 -44.52 25.60
CA VAL A 215 41.05 -44.61 26.94
C VAL A 215 39.94 -43.58 27.12
N MET A 216 40.12 -42.36 26.60
CA MET A 216 39.07 -41.34 26.64
C MET A 216 37.78 -41.82 25.95
N ALA A 217 37.91 -42.49 24.81
CA ALA A 217 36.80 -42.92 23.98
C ALA A 217 35.82 -43.86 24.71
N ASP A 218 36.32 -44.72 25.60
CA ASP A 218 35.51 -45.61 26.45
C ASP A 218 34.53 -44.89 27.38
N TYR A 219 34.78 -43.61 27.71
CA TYR A 219 33.93 -42.82 28.60
C TYR A 219 32.87 -42.00 27.87
N TRP A 220 32.78 -42.08 26.55
CA TRP A 220 31.83 -41.33 25.72
C TRP A 220 30.71 -42.17 25.07
N PRO A 221 30.11 -43.20 25.73
CA PRO A 221 28.93 -43.85 25.16
C PRO A 221 27.74 -42.88 25.13
N ALA A 222 26.98 -42.90 24.03
CA ALA A 222 25.79 -42.09 23.87
C ALA A 222 24.67 -42.57 24.81
N LYS A 223 23.96 -41.65 25.46
CA LYS A 223 22.86 -41.98 26.39
C LYS A 223 21.52 -41.88 25.67
N GLY A 224 20.75 -42.97 25.66
CA GLY A 224 19.38 -42.98 25.15
C GLY A 224 19.25 -42.93 23.63
N VAL A 225 20.32 -43.26 22.90
CA VAL A 225 20.33 -43.40 21.44
C VAL A 225 20.24 -44.89 21.09
N ASN A 226 19.41 -45.26 20.11
CA ASN A 226 19.18 -46.63 19.63
C ASN A 226 18.74 -47.70 20.65
N GLY A 227 18.52 -47.35 21.93
CA GLY A 227 18.02 -48.25 22.96
C GLY A 227 19.05 -49.24 23.52
N GLU A 228 20.27 -49.26 23.00
CA GLU A 228 21.40 -50.01 23.56
C GLU A 228 22.00 -49.25 24.76
N ILE A 229 22.28 -49.99 25.85
CA ILE A 229 22.87 -49.42 27.07
C ILE A 229 24.35 -49.77 27.08
N CYS A 230 25.18 -48.85 26.62
CA CYS A 230 26.63 -48.94 26.71
C CYS A 230 27.08 -48.28 28.02
N THR A 231 27.62 -49.07 28.96
CA THR A 231 28.06 -48.54 30.25
C THR A 231 29.54 -48.16 30.19
N PRO A 232 29.91 -46.91 30.49
CA PRO A 232 31.33 -46.54 30.57
C PRO A 232 32.00 -47.25 31.75
N PRO A 233 33.34 -47.37 31.74
CA PRO A 233 34.09 -47.91 32.86
C PRO A 233 33.74 -47.21 34.19
N THR A 234 33.58 -47.97 35.26
CA THR A 234 33.15 -47.43 36.58
C THR A 234 34.29 -46.77 37.36
N ALA A 235 35.54 -47.15 37.08
CA ALA A 235 36.72 -46.57 37.68
C ALA A 235 37.18 -45.35 36.88
N LEU A 236 37.60 -44.28 37.55
CA LEU A 236 38.29 -43.18 36.89
C LEU A 236 39.67 -43.66 36.41
N PRO A 237 40.12 -43.21 35.22
CA PRO A 237 41.46 -43.53 34.74
C PRO A 237 42.52 -42.90 35.65
N THR A 238 43.58 -43.64 35.93
CA THR A 238 44.71 -43.16 36.76
C THR A 238 45.49 -42.09 36.01
N VAL A 239 45.43 -40.83 36.46
CA VAL A 239 46.23 -39.72 35.92
C VAL A 239 47.72 -39.99 36.15
N GLY A 240 48.53 -40.07 35.07
CA GLY A 240 49.97 -40.29 35.16
C GLY A 240 50.41 -41.75 35.39
N GLY A 241 49.49 -42.70 35.32
CA GLY A 241 49.79 -44.13 35.36
C GLY A 241 50.00 -44.67 33.96
N GLY A 242 51.20 -44.47 33.40
CA GLY A 242 51.61 -44.97 32.08
C GLY A 242 51.67 -46.50 31.99
N VAL A 243 50.53 -47.17 32.09
CA VAL A 243 50.37 -48.53 31.58
C VAL A 243 49.83 -48.36 30.17
N LYS A 244 50.73 -48.03 29.22
CA LYS A 244 50.49 -48.42 27.84
C LYS A 244 50.22 -49.92 27.87
N PRO A 245 49.09 -50.41 27.34
CA PRO A 245 48.99 -51.83 27.04
C PRO A 245 50.25 -52.17 26.24
N THR A 246 51.09 -53.06 26.75
CA THR A 246 52.19 -53.61 25.96
C THR A 246 51.53 -54.42 24.86
N SER A 247 51.13 -53.75 23.78
CA SER A 247 50.92 -54.39 22.51
C SER A 247 52.24 -55.08 22.19
N LYS A 248 52.18 -56.39 21.92
CA LYS A 248 53.36 -57.10 21.41
C LYS A 248 53.90 -56.26 20.24
N PRO A 249 55.23 -56.07 20.11
CA PRO A 249 55.79 -55.40 18.95
C PRO A 249 55.39 -56.22 17.73
N CYS A 250 54.37 -55.72 17.04
CA CYS A 250 53.92 -56.27 15.79
C CYS A 250 54.78 -55.64 14.71
N GLN A 251 55.28 -56.46 13.78
CA GLN A 251 55.95 -55.93 12.61
C GLN A 251 54.89 -55.48 11.63
N ALA A 252 54.79 -54.18 11.43
CA ALA A 252 53.99 -53.60 10.36
C ALA A 252 54.32 -54.29 9.02
N HIS A 253 53.29 -54.50 8.20
CA HIS A 253 53.52 -55.10 6.89
C HIS A 253 54.41 -54.16 6.05
N SER A 254 55.38 -54.73 5.34
CA SER A 254 56.31 -53.94 4.51
C SER A 254 55.64 -53.03 3.46
N TYR A 255 54.36 -53.26 3.17
CA TYR A 255 53.56 -52.46 2.25
C TYR A 255 53.15 -51.09 2.80
N CYS A 256 53.12 -50.87 4.13
CA CYS A 256 52.82 -49.56 4.68
C CYS A 256 53.84 -48.50 4.21
N ASN A 257 55.09 -48.91 3.96
CA ASN A 257 56.13 -48.03 3.40
C ASN A 257 55.81 -47.50 1.99
N LEU A 258 54.87 -48.11 1.26
CA LEU A 258 54.44 -47.60 -0.04
C LEU A 258 53.87 -46.18 0.07
N LEU A 259 53.18 -45.86 1.17
CA LEU A 259 52.59 -44.53 1.42
C LEU A 259 53.66 -43.42 1.47
N ASN A 260 54.88 -43.77 1.88
CA ASN A 260 56.04 -42.87 1.92
C ASN A 260 56.94 -42.97 0.68
N SER A 261 56.57 -43.79 -0.31
CA SER A 261 57.36 -43.97 -1.54
C SER A 261 57.14 -42.82 -2.54
N GLU A 262 58.00 -42.77 -3.55
CA GLU A 262 57.89 -41.80 -4.65
C GLU A 262 56.54 -41.87 -5.39
N LEU A 263 55.80 -42.97 -5.30
CA LEU A 263 54.48 -43.12 -5.93
C LEU A 263 53.46 -42.09 -5.44
N PHE A 264 53.51 -41.70 -4.16
CA PHE A 264 52.55 -40.77 -3.56
C PHE A 264 53.15 -39.39 -3.27
N LYS A 265 54.39 -39.14 -3.69
CA LYS A 265 55.13 -37.92 -3.34
C LYS A 265 54.48 -36.64 -3.84
N GLU A 266 53.80 -36.69 -4.98
CA GLU A 266 53.03 -35.54 -5.50
C GLU A 266 51.83 -35.19 -4.60
N CYS A 267 51.30 -36.15 -3.85
CA CYS A 267 50.17 -35.96 -2.93
C CYS A 267 50.61 -35.41 -1.56
N HIS A 268 51.85 -35.68 -1.12
CA HIS A 268 52.35 -35.31 0.22
C HIS A 268 52.20 -33.82 0.59
N PRO A 269 52.35 -32.84 -0.33
CA PRO A 269 52.09 -31.43 -0.02
C PRO A 269 50.63 -31.10 0.27
N HIS A 270 49.70 -31.96 -0.15
CA HIS A 270 48.26 -31.79 0.00
C HIS A 270 47.67 -32.67 1.09
N LEU A 271 48.27 -33.83 1.35
CA LEU A 271 47.84 -34.82 2.34
C LEU A 271 49.05 -35.49 2.98
N SER A 272 49.20 -35.34 4.30
CA SER A 272 50.31 -35.98 5.02
C SER A 272 50.13 -37.50 5.04
N PRO A 273 51.15 -38.30 4.68
CA PRO A 273 51.07 -39.77 4.73
C PRO A 273 51.15 -40.33 6.17
N GLU A 274 51.48 -39.51 7.16
CA GLU A 274 51.83 -39.94 8.52
C GLU A 274 50.70 -40.72 9.21
N ASN A 275 49.48 -40.16 9.28
CA ASN A 275 48.35 -40.83 9.93
C ASN A 275 47.93 -42.11 9.20
N PHE A 276 47.99 -42.12 7.86
CA PHE A 276 47.69 -43.30 7.05
C PHE A 276 48.74 -44.41 7.24
N PHE A 277 50.00 -44.01 7.41
CA PHE A 277 51.07 -44.95 7.73
C PHE A 277 50.83 -45.59 9.10
N LEU A 278 50.58 -44.78 10.14
CA LEU A 278 50.28 -45.28 11.49
C LEU A 278 49.03 -46.18 11.52
N ALA A 279 47.99 -45.81 10.76
CA ALA A 279 46.80 -46.63 10.56
C ALA A 279 47.14 -47.98 9.93
N CYS A 280 47.91 -47.99 8.83
CA CYS A 280 48.35 -49.22 8.17
C CYS A 280 49.19 -50.12 9.09
N GLU A 281 50.07 -49.54 9.92
CA GLU A 281 50.82 -50.29 10.91
C GLU A 281 49.90 -50.94 11.93
N TYR A 282 48.90 -50.20 12.42
CA TYR A 282 47.91 -50.71 13.37
C TYR A 282 47.07 -51.85 12.77
N ASP A 283 46.56 -51.67 11.56
CA ASP A 283 45.73 -52.65 10.85
C ASP A 283 46.49 -53.93 10.52
N SER A 284 47.77 -53.81 10.14
CA SER A 284 48.65 -54.96 9.89
C SER A 284 48.74 -55.93 11.09
N CYS A 285 48.39 -55.45 12.28
CA CYS A 285 48.51 -56.18 13.54
C CYS A 285 47.19 -56.74 14.06
N HIS A 286 46.06 -56.21 13.61
CA HIS A 286 44.73 -56.52 14.11
C HIS A 286 43.79 -57.05 13.02
N MET A 287 44.21 -57.00 11.76
CA MET A 287 43.52 -57.66 10.65
C MET A 287 44.45 -58.64 9.95
N SER A 288 44.09 -59.92 10.00
CA SER A 288 44.54 -60.89 8.99
C SER A 288 43.71 -60.72 7.73
N ASN A 289 43.84 -59.59 7.03
CA ASN A 289 43.21 -59.45 5.72
C ASN A 289 43.99 -60.30 4.71
N PRO A 290 43.42 -61.39 4.17
CA PRO A 290 43.92 -61.91 2.91
C PRO A 290 43.73 -60.79 1.89
N VAL A 291 44.79 -60.43 1.16
CA VAL A 291 44.66 -59.55 -0.01
C VAL A 291 43.50 -60.09 -0.86
N VAL A 292 42.40 -59.35 -0.96
CA VAL A 292 41.23 -59.73 -1.74
C VAL A 292 41.56 -59.45 -3.20
N PHE A 293 42.44 -60.27 -3.76
CA PHE A 293 42.66 -60.26 -5.19
C PHE A 293 41.36 -60.67 -5.89
N ASN A 294 41.09 -60.04 -7.03
CA ASN A 294 39.85 -60.06 -7.79
C ASN A 294 38.70 -59.24 -7.16
N GLU A 295 38.99 -58.37 -6.20
CA GLU A 295 38.06 -57.31 -5.84
C GLU A 295 37.81 -56.40 -7.04
N VAL A 296 36.54 -56.17 -7.34
CA VAL A 296 36.08 -55.30 -8.42
C VAL A 296 35.49 -54.05 -7.79
N PHE A 297 35.98 -52.90 -8.20
CA PHE A 297 35.53 -51.60 -7.72
C PHE A 297 35.44 -50.64 -8.89
N GLU A 298 34.64 -49.59 -8.75
CA GLU A 298 34.50 -48.56 -9.78
C GLU A 298 35.34 -47.35 -9.39
N TYR A 299 36.20 -46.88 -10.31
CA TYR A 299 37.01 -45.68 -10.10
C TYR A 299 37.06 -44.87 -11.38
N ASN A 300 36.74 -43.57 -11.29
CA ASN A 300 36.78 -42.63 -12.42
C ASN A 300 36.01 -43.12 -13.66
N CYS A 301 34.84 -43.73 -13.44
CA CYS A 301 33.99 -44.32 -14.49
C CYS A 301 34.62 -45.47 -15.27
N GLU A 302 35.53 -46.16 -14.60
CA GLU A 302 36.10 -47.42 -15.05
C GLU A 302 35.78 -48.53 -14.05
N ASP A 303 35.39 -49.68 -14.58
CA ASP A 303 35.30 -50.91 -13.81
C ASP A 303 36.73 -51.45 -13.62
N CYS A 304 37.23 -51.37 -12.39
CA CYS A 304 38.57 -51.75 -12.00
C CYS A 304 38.57 -53.09 -11.25
N ILE A 305 39.60 -53.90 -11.48
CA ILE A 305 39.83 -55.14 -10.74
C ILE A 305 41.24 -55.15 -10.15
N CYS A 306 41.37 -55.50 -8.88
CA CYS A 306 42.66 -55.79 -8.26
C CYS A 306 43.15 -57.16 -8.74
N ASP A 307 43.85 -57.20 -9.88
CA ASP A 307 44.17 -58.45 -10.55
C ASP A 307 45.23 -59.27 -9.79
N LYS A 308 44.88 -60.52 -9.48
CA LYS A 308 45.73 -61.44 -8.71
C LYS A 308 47.07 -61.75 -9.39
N ALA A 309 47.06 -61.85 -10.72
CA ALA A 309 48.20 -62.33 -11.48
C ALA A 309 49.27 -61.23 -11.64
N SER A 310 48.84 -60.01 -11.94
CA SER A 310 49.70 -58.83 -12.12
C SER A 310 49.99 -58.09 -10.83
N LYS A 311 49.21 -58.34 -9.76
CA LYS A 311 49.26 -57.55 -8.51
C LYS A 311 49.10 -56.06 -8.77
N SER A 312 48.27 -55.72 -9.75
CA SER A 312 48.02 -54.36 -10.19
C SER A 312 46.53 -54.14 -10.40
N VAL A 313 46.10 -52.89 -10.34
CA VAL A 313 44.72 -52.53 -10.67
C VAL A 313 44.59 -52.44 -12.19
N ILE A 314 43.67 -53.20 -12.76
CA ILE A 314 43.34 -53.17 -14.18
C ILE A 314 41.96 -52.55 -14.32
N CYS A 315 41.87 -51.39 -14.96
CA CYS A 315 40.62 -50.67 -15.20
C CYS A 315 40.17 -50.79 -16.66
N LYS A 316 38.85 -50.84 -16.86
CA LYS A 316 38.23 -50.75 -18.18
C LYS A 316 37.11 -49.72 -18.14
N PRO A 317 36.95 -48.89 -19.19
CA PRO A 317 35.86 -47.94 -19.26
C PRO A 317 34.50 -48.62 -19.07
N LYS A 318 33.72 -48.10 -18.12
CA LYS A 318 32.40 -48.63 -17.80
C LYS A 318 31.46 -48.49 -18.99
N LYS A 319 30.69 -49.54 -19.28
CA LYS A 319 29.72 -49.53 -20.38
C LYS A 319 28.38 -48.96 -19.91
N CYS A 320 28.02 -47.81 -20.44
CA CYS A 320 26.69 -47.24 -20.20
C CYS A 320 25.60 -47.97 -21.00
N PRO A 321 24.37 -48.06 -20.47
CA PRO A 321 23.23 -48.59 -21.20
C PRO A 321 22.96 -47.80 -22.48
N ASP A 322 22.54 -48.46 -23.56
CA ASP A 322 22.04 -47.78 -24.76
C ASP A 322 20.78 -46.98 -24.40
N VAL A 323 20.87 -45.65 -24.52
CA VAL A 323 19.78 -44.73 -24.17
C VAL A 323 18.89 -44.55 -25.40
N ASN A 324 17.59 -44.77 -25.25
CA ASN A 324 16.61 -44.39 -26.27
C ASN A 324 16.61 -42.86 -26.44
N PRO A 325 16.60 -42.32 -27.68
CA PRO A 325 16.67 -40.89 -27.90
C PRO A 325 15.44 -40.18 -27.31
N VAL A 326 15.68 -39.26 -26.38
CA VAL A 326 14.64 -38.41 -25.79
C VAL A 326 14.41 -37.21 -26.69
N ILE A 327 13.14 -36.92 -27.00
CA ILE A 327 12.76 -35.82 -27.90
C ILE A 327 12.06 -34.72 -27.08
N CYS A 328 12.63 -33.52 -27.05
CA CYS A 328 12.08 -32.35 -26.36
C CYS A 328 11.33 -31.44 -27.36
N ASN A 329 10.03 -31.67 -27.54
CA ASN A 329 9.22 -30.92 -28.51
C ASN A 329 8.49 -29.69 -27.91
N ALA A 330 8.55 -29.50 -26.58
CA ALA A 330 7.84 -28.42 -25.91
C ALA A 330 8.67 -27.11 -25.91
N PRO A 331 8.03 -25.92 -26.08
CA PRO A 331 8.73 -24.63 -26.08
C PRO A 331 9.56 -24.40 -24.83
N GLY A 332 10.78 -23.88 -25.00
CA GLY A 332 11.73 -23.63 -23.92
C GLY A 332 12.42 -24.89 -23.37
N PHE A 333 12.03 -26.10 -23.77
CA PHE A 333 12.75 -27.30 -23.35
C PHE A 333 13.89 -27.63 -24.31
N VAL A 334 15.07 -27.83 -23.75
CA VAL A 334 16.27 -28.26 -24.46
C VAL A 334 16.72 -29.62 -23.98
N LEU A 335 17.21 -30.42 -24.92
CA LEU A 335 17.83 -31.69 -24.61
C LEU A 335 19.19 -31.42 -23.97
N VAL A 336 19.38 -31.93 -22.75
CA VAL A 336 20.66 -31.85 -22.06
C VAL A 336 21.08 -33.24 -21.61
N ASN A 337 22.38 -33.48 -21.66
CA ASN A 337 23.00 -34.64 -21.04
C ASN A 337 23.23 -34.30 -19.58
N VAL A 338 22.60 -35.04 -18.68
CA VAL A 338 22.84 -34.95 -17.24
C VAL A 338 23.40 -36.26 -16.76
N SER A 339 24.18 -36.22 -15.68
CA SER A 339 24.64 -37.42 -15.00
C SER A 339 23.42 -38.20 -14.48
N ASN A 340 23.35 -39.49 -14.73
CA ASN A 340 22.28 -40.35 -14.23
C ASN A 340 22.37 -40.38 -12.69
N PRO A 341 21.30 -40.05 -11.96
CA PRO A 341 21.32 -40.00 -10.49
C PRO A 341 21.65 -41.34 -9.82
N SER A 342 21.36 -42.46 -10.50
CA SER A 342 21.65 -43.81 -10.02
C SER A 342 23.02 -44.31 -10.49
N ASP A 343 23.60 -43.68 -11.51
CA ASP A 343 24.92 -44.02 -12.06
C ASP A 343 25.62 -42.75 -12.60
N PRO A 344 26.33 -42.00 -11.75
CA PRO A 344 26.91 -40.71 -12.11
C PRO A 344 27.89 -40.76 -13.30
N CYS A 345 28.41 -41.94 -13.61
CA CYS A 345 29.33 -42.18 -14.72
C CYS A 345 28.65 -42.29 -16.08
N CYS A 346 27.33 -42.49 -16.10
CA CYS A 346 26.55 -42.51 -17.31
C CYS A 346 25.74 -41.23 -17.45
N SER A 347 25.70 -40.70 -18.66
CA SER A 347 24.84 -39.57 -18.99
C SER A 347 23.48 -40.08 -19.43
N GLU A 348 22.41 -39.52 -18.87
CA GLU A 348 21.05 -39.65 -19.39
C GLU A 348 20.63 -38.35 -20.10
N GLN A 349 19.76 -38.49 -21.09
CA GLN A 349 19.20 -37.36 -21.79
C GLN A 349 17.90 -36.92 -21.10
N VAL A 350 17.85 -35.67 -20.67
CA VAL A 350 16.64 -35.09 -20.07
C VAL A 350 16.26 -33.79 -20.76
N CYS A 351 14.96 -33.50 -20.79
CA CYS A 351 14.46 -32.21 -21.24
C CYS A 351 14.55 -31.22 -20.09
N LYS A 352 15.52 -30.29 -20.16
CA LYS A 352 15.65 -29.22 -19.19
C LYS A 352 15.01 -27.95 -19.72
N CYS A 353 14.35 -27.22 -18.83
CA CYS A 353 13.79 -25.92 -19.15
C CYS A 353 14.89 -24.86 -19.27
N ASP A 354 14.94 -24.19 -20.42
CA ASP A 354 15.70 -22.98 -20.69
C ASP A 354 14.72 -21.86 -21.08
N ALA A 355 14.42 -21.01 -20.10
CA ALA A 355 13.47 -19.91 -20.25
C ALA A 355 13.93 -18.85 -21.28
N SER A 356 15.22 -18.82 -21.66
CA SER A 356 15.73 -17.87 -22.66
C SER A 356 15.25 -18.20 -24.08
N LEU A 357 14.85 -19.45 -24.32
CA LEU A 357 14.35 -19.94 -25.61
C LEU A 357 12.82 -19.86 -25.71
N CYS A 358 12.17 -19.25 -24.73
CA CYS A 358 10.74 -19.03 -24.78
C CYS A 358 10.39 -17.99 -25.86
N PRO A 359 9.34 -18.23 -26.65
CA PRO A 359 8.90 -17.27 -27.66
C PRO A 359 8.50 -15.94 -27.01
N PRO A 360 8.70 -14.81 -27.71
CA PRO A 360 8.30 -13.50 -27.21
C PRO A 360 6.78 -13.47 -26.99
N MET A 361 6.36 -12.92 -25.85
CA MET A 361 4.95 -12.84 -25.46
C MET A 361 4.38 -11.46 -25.75
N ASP A 362 3.15 -11.41 -26.23
CA ASP A 362 2.36 -10.18 -26.32
C ASP A 362 1.73 -9.89 -24.96
N ASN A 363 2.10 -8.77 -24.33
CA ASN A 363 1.80 -8.44 -22.94
C ASN A 363 0.52 -7.64 -22.74
N LYS A 364 -0.41 -7.71 -23.70
CA LYS A 364 -1.62 -6.88 -23.70
C LYS A 364 -2.83 -7.63 -23.14
N CYS A 365 -3.20 -7.28 -21.92
CA CYS A 365 -4.53 -7.59 -21.39
C CYS A 365 -5.54 -6.49 -21.76
N THR A 366 -6.82 -6.85 -21.82
CA THR A 366 -7.90 -5.87 -21.93
C THR A 366 -7.96 -4.97 -20.70
N VAL A 367 -8.44 -3.74 -20.88
CA VAL A 367 -8.59 -2.76 -19.78
C VAL A 367 -9.44 -3.35 -18.64
N GLY A 368 -9.01 -3.14 -17.40
CA GLY A 368 -9.58 -3.78 -16.22
C GLY A 368 -8.89 -5.08 -15.82
N TYR A 369 -7.97 -5.62 -16.62
CA TYR A 369 -7.24 -6.83 -16.29
C TYR A 369 -5.73 -6.56 -16.23
N SER A 370 -5.04 -7.22 -15.31
CA SER A 370 -3.58 -7.15 -15.18
C SER A 370 -2.95 -8.43 -15.73
N PRO A 371 -1.88 -8.33 -16.55
CA PRO A 371 -1.14 -9.50 -16.98
C PRO A 371 -0.39 -10.10 -15.79
N VAL A 372 -0.64 -11.38 -15.54
CA VAL A 372 0.07 -12.19 -14.56
C VAL A 372 0.80 -13.30 -15.32
N LEU A 373 2.10 -13.42 -15.10
CA LEU A 373 2.85 -14.56 -15.62
C LEU A 373 2.56 -15.79 -14.75
N GLN A 374 2.12 -16.87 -15.38
CA GLN A 374 2.04 -18.18 -14.74
C GLN A 374 2.78 -19.20 -15.60
N VAL A 375 3.50 -20.13 -14.96
CA VAL A 375 4.07 -21.29 -15.65
C VAL A 375 3.15 -22.48 -15.37
N PRO A 376 2.39 -22.99 -16.37
CA PRO A 376 1.51 -24.13 -16.15
C PRO A 376 2.30 -25.40 -15.77
N ASP A 377 1.68 -26.29 -15.00
CA ASP A 377 2.29 -27.55 -14.59
C ASP A 377 2.77 -28.37 -15.80
N GLY A 378 4.04 -28.77 -15.76
CA GLY A 378 4.68 -29.53 -16.84
C GLY A 378 5.15 -28.70 -18.05
N LYS A 379 5.02 -27.38 -18.02
CA LYS A 379 5.56 -26.47 -19.07
C LYS A 379 6.80 -25.71 -18.57
N CYS A 380 7.63 -25.27 -19.52
CA CYS A 380 8.80 -24.44 -19.26
C CYS A 380 8.50 -22.95 -19.43
N CYS A 381 7.82 -22.60 -20.51
CA CYS A 381 7.56 -21.21 -20.83
C CYS A 381 6.37 -20.64 -20.05
N PRO A 382 6.50 -19.40 -19.53
CA PRO A 382 5.38 -18.70 -18.93
C PRO A 382 4.28 -18.42 -19.96
N GLU A 383 3.04 -18.37 -19.47
CA GLU A 383 1.87 -17.90 -20.18
C GLU A 383 1.32 -16.67 -19.45
N ILE A 384 0.77 -15.71 -20.19
CA ILE A 384 0.13 -14.54 -19.61
C ILE A 384 -1.35 -14.85 -19.37
N ILE A 385 -1.76 -14.76 -18.11
CA ILE A 385 -3.15 -14.85 -17.69
C ILE A 385 -3.59 -13.45 -17.28
N CYS A 386 -4.71 -13.00 -17.81
CA CYS A 386 -5.27 -11.69 -17.48
C CYS A 386 -6.18 -11.83 -16.28
N GLU A 387 -5.71 -11.40 -15.11
CA GLU A 387 -6.51 -11.42 -13.89
C GLU A 387 -7.32 -10.13 -13.72
N PRO A 388 -8.57 -10.21 -13.25
CA PRO A 388 -9.44 -9.05 -13.06
C PRO A 388 -8.87 -8.13 -11.96
N LYS A 389 -8.70 -6.85 -12.29
CA LYS A 389 -8.35 -5.81 -11.32
C LYS A 389 -9.56 -5.44 -10.47
N ARG A 390 -9.29 -4.89 -9.28
CA ARG A 390 -10.30 -4.36 -8.34
C ARG A 390 -10.75 -2.95 -8.74
N VAL A 391 -11.25 -2.80 -9.97
CA VAL A 391 -11.68 -1.53 -10.57
C VAL A 391 -12.96 -1.74 -11.38
N CYS A 392 -13.68 -0.65 -11.65
CA CYS A 392 -14.74 -0.63 -12.65
C CYS A 392 -14.15 -0.23 -14.01
N VAL A 393 -14.75 -0.71 -15.10
CA VAL A 393 -14.35 -0.32 -16.46
C VAL A 393 -15.53 0.30 -17.19
N HIS A 394 -15.32 1.51 -17.72
CA HIS A 394 -16.28 2.19 -18.59
C HIS A 394 -15.56 2.88 -19.74
N LYS A 395 -16.00 2.64 -20.99
CA LYS A 395 -15.40 3.20 -22.23
C LYS A 395 -13.86 3.06 -22.27
N ASN A 396 -13.34 1.87 -21.94
CA ASN A 396 -11.90 1.57 -21.89
C ASN A 396 -11.09 2.44 -20.89
N MET A 397 -11.72 2.95 -19.84
CA MET A 397 -11.03 3.60 -18.71
C MET A 397 -11.32 2.86 -17.41
N GLU A 398 -10.31 2.80 -16.54
CA GLU A 398 -10.39 2.20 -15.20
C GLU A 398 -10.80 3.26 -14.17
N TYR A 399 -11.71 2.89 -13.28
CA TYR A 399 -12.22 3.74 -12.20
C TYR A 399 -12.04 3.03 -10.86
N GLU A 400 -11.43 3.72 -9.90
CA GLU A 400 -11.25 3.18 -8.56
C GLU A 400 -12.58 3.14 -7.79
N PRO A 401 -12.74 2.22 -6.83
CA PRO A 401 -13.92 2.15 -5.98
C PRO A 401 -14.20 3.49 -5.28
N GLY A 402 -15.47 3.90 -5.25
CA GLY A 402 -15.90 5.16 -4.67
C GLY A 402 -15.79 6.37 -5.62
N THR A 403 -15.19 6.22 -6.80
CA THR A 403 -15.11 7.32 -7.78
C THR A 403 -16.38 7.45 -8.62
N THR A 404 -16.67 8.68 -9.05
CA THR A 404 -17.79 8.99 -9.95
C THR A 404 -17.43 8.63 -11.39
N VAL A 405 -18.33 7.91 -12.07
CA VAL A 405 -18.14 7.44 -13.44
C VAL A 405 -19.07 8.19 -14.40
N PRO A 406 -18.55 8.85 -15.46
CA PRO A 406 -19.37 9.63 -16.40
C PRO A 406 -20.07 8.71 -17.42
N VAL A 407 -21.16 8.07 -17.00
CA VAL A 407 -21.96 7.18 -17.86
C VAL A 407 -22.98 7.98 -18.68
N ALA A 408 -23.75 8.86 -18.02
CA ALA A 408 -24.82 9.66 -18.65
C ALA A 408 -24.95 11.04 -17.97
N GLN A 409 -25.50 12.02 -18.69
CA GLN A 409 -25.62 13.42 -18.23
C GLN A 409 -26.59 13.63 -17.04
N CYS A 410 -27.44 12.65 -16.74
CA CYS A 410 -28.47 12.70 -15.69
C CYS A 410 -28.41 11.59 -14.65
N GLN A 411 -27.28 10.89 -14.61
CA GLN A 411 -27.08 9.82 -13.66
C GLN A 411 -25.78 10.06 -12.92
N GLU A 412 -25.87 10.02 -11.60
CA GLU A 412 -24.70 9.89 -10.76
C GLU A 412 -24.39 8.40 -10.65
N CYS A 413 -23.31 8.00 -11.32
CA CYS A 413 -22.82 6.65 -11.28
C CYS A 413 -21.55 6.59 -10.45
N THR A 414 -21.44 5.57 -9.61
CA THR A 414 -20.26 5.33 -8.78
C THR A 414 -19.74 3.92 -9.02
N CYS A 415 -18.42 3.77 -9.01
CA CYS A 415 -17.79 2.46 -8.96
C CYS A 415 -17.95 1.89 -7.54
N THR A 416 -18.59 0.73 -7.40
CA THR A 416 -18.82 0.11 -6.08
C THR A 416 -17.80 -1.00 -5.81
N TRP A 417 -17.88 -1.64 -4.64
CA TRP A 417 -17.10 -2.84 -4.32
C TRP A 417 -17.83 -4.13 -4.72
N ASP A 418 -18.99 -4.02 -5.36
CA ASP A 418 -19.76 -5.18 -5.79
C ASP A 418 -19.07 -5.82 -7.00
N VAL A 419 -18.85 -7.13 -6.94
CA VAL A 419 -18.18 -7.87 -8.03
C VAL A 419 -19.21 -8.30 -9.08
N ASP A 420 -18.94 -8.05 -10.34
CA ASP A 420 -19.69 -8.61 -11.47
C ASP A 420 -19.37 -10.10 -11.61
N PRO A 421 -20.35 -11.00 -11.48
CA PRO A 421 -20.11 -12.44 -11.58
C PRO A 421 -19.58 -12.88 -12.96
N LYS A 422 -19.81 -12.12 -14.03
CA LYS A 422 -19.34 -12.45 -15.38
C LYS A 422 -17.91 -11.99 -15.64
N THR A 423 -17.61 -10.74 -15.32
CA THR A 423 -16.32 -10.12 -15.62
C THR A 423 -15.33 -10.22 -14.46
N GLN A 424 -15.82 -10.48 -13.25
CA GLN A 424 -15.07 -10.46 -11.98
C GLN A 424 -14.48 -9.09 -11.62
N LEU A 425 -14.84 -8.03 -12.36
CA LEU A 425 -14.52 -6.64 -12.09
C LEU A 425 -15.54 -6.02 -11.13
N PHE A 426 -15.29 -4.79 -10.67
CA PHE A 426 -16.27 -4.07 -9.88
C PHE A 426 -17.39 -3.46 -10.74
N GLN A 427 -18.59 -3.37 -10.15
CA GLN A 427 -19.80 -2.89 -10.81
C GLN A 427 -19.99 -1.39 -10.67
N ILE A 428 -20.52 -0.77 -11.72
CA ILE A 428 -20.94 0.63 -11.71
C ILE A 428 -22.43 0.66 -11.37
N LYS A 429 -22.78 1.36 -10.27
CA LYS A 429 -24.18 1.59 -9.90
C LYS A 429 -24.54 3.05 -10.14
N CYS A 430 -25.68 3.26 -10.77
CA CYS A 430 -26.17 4.58 -11.16
C CYS A 430 -27.48 4.91 -10.44
N SER A 431 -27.60 6.15 -10.00
CA SER A 431 -28.84 6.75 -9.51
C SER A 431 -29.17 8.00 -10.32
N PHE A 432 -30.46 8.28 -10.52
CA PHE A 432 -30.89 9.52 -11.15
C PHE A 432 -30.67 10.70 -10.20
N VAL A 433 -30.21 11.81 -10.75
CA VAL A 433 -30.07 13.07 -10.01
C VAL A 433 -31.47 13.55 -9.59
N PRO A 434 -31.76 13.72 -8.28
CA PRO A 434 -33.05 14.22 -7.85
C PRO A 434 -33.15 15.74 -8.09
N CYS A 435 -34.14 16.17 -8.87
CA CYS A 435 -34.38 17.59 -9.13
C CYS A 435 -35.16 18.25 -7.99
N ILE A 436 -34.75 19.48 -7.63
CA ILE A 436 -35.44 20.30 -6.63
C ILE A 436 -36.48 21.15 -7.36
N GLU A 437 -37.71 20.63 -7.47
CA GLU A 437 -38.82 21.32 -8.16
C GLU A 437 -39.48 22.40 -7.31
N LYS A 438 -39.23 22.41 -5.99
CA LYS A 438 -39.82 23.38 -5.07
C LYS A 438 -38.96 24.63 -4.98
N CYS A 439 -39.46 25.73 -5.53
CA CYS A 439 -38.81 27.04 -5.48
C CYS A 439 -39.25 27.88 -4.29
N ASP A 440 -38.43 28.88 -3.94
CA ASP A 440 -38.74 29.88 -2.93
C ASP A 440 -39.94 30.76 -3.35
N PRO A 441 -40.68 31.37 -2.40
CA PRO A 441 -41.84 32.20 -2.73
C PRO A 441 -41.50 33.36 -3.68
N GLY A 442 -42.24 33.49 -4.78
CA GLY A 442 -41.99 34.48 -5.84
C GLY A 442 -41.18 33.95 -7.03
N TYR A 443 -40.73 32.69 -6.97
CA TYR A 443 -40.06 31.97 -8.04
C TYR A 443 -40.87 30.72 -8.45
N GLU A 444 -40.82 30.36 -9.73
CA GLU A 444 -41.44 29.13 -10.26
C GLU A 444 -40.40 28.28 -10.98
N TYR A 445 -40.54 26.95 -10.88
CA TYR A 445 -39.65 26.01 -11.54
C TYR A 445 -39.97 25.94 -13.03
N VAL A 446 -38.97 26.21 -13.86
CA VAL A 446 -39.09 26.17 -15.32
C VAL A 446 -38.14 25.09 -15.85
N GLU A 447 -38.71 24.10 -16.55
CA GLU A 447 -37.92 23.09 -17.24
C GLU A 447 -37.04 23.74 -18.32
N THR A 448 -35.76 23.36 -18.33
CA THR A 448 -34.78 23.81 -19.32
C THR A 448 -34.67 22.82 -20.49
N ASN A 449 -33.96 23.19 -21.55
CA ASN A 449 -33.81 22.37 -22.78
C ASN A 449 -33.29 20.95 -22.47
N HIS A 450 -33.43 20.02 -23.44
CA HIS A 450 -33.07 18.59 -23.35
C HIS A 450 -31.63 18.25 -22.89
N ASN A 451 -30.73 19.22 -22.76
CA ASN A 451 -29.34 19.00 -22.32
C ASN A 451 -29.10 19.31 -20.83
N ASP A 452 -30.05 19.95 -20.14
CA ASP A 452 -29.93 20.27 -18.72
C ASP A 452 -30.71 19.24 -17.90
N CYS A 453 -30.08 18.65 -16.88
CA CYS A 453 -30.70 17.55 -16.14
C CYS A 453 -31.87 17.95 -15.25
N CYS A 454 -31.83 19.16 -14.70
CA CYS A 454 -32.89 19.76 -13.91
C CYS A 454 -33.18 21.17 -14.39
N GLY A 455 -34.44 21.58 -14.29
CA GLY A 455 -34.92 22.94 -14.53
C GLY A 455 -34.42 23.94 -13.48
N LYS A 456 -34.78 25.22 -13.68
CA LYS A 456 -34.32 26.33 -12.84
C LYS A 456 -35.50 27.10 -12.27
N CYS A 457 -35.35 27.58 -11.03
CA CYS A 457 -36.29 28.51 -10.42
C CYS A 457 -36.11 29.91 -11.03
N VAL A 458 -37.11 30.37 -11.76
CA VAL A 458 -37.13 31.70 -12.40
C VAL A 458 -38.08 32.60 -11.62
N GLN A 459 -37.65 33.84 -11.37
CA GLN A 459 -38.48 34.83 -10.68
C GLN A 459 -39.70 35.17 -11.53
N THR A 460 -40.90 35.02 -10.97
CA THR A 460 -42.18 35.33 -11.64
C THR A 460 -42.92 36.49 -10.98
N HIS A 461 -42.50 36.90 -9.78
CA HIS A 461 -43.14 37.94 -8.98
C HIS A 461 -42.11 38.83 -8.29
N CYS A 462 -42.50 40.06 -7.93
CA CYS A 462 -41.67 40.91 -7.08
C CYS A 462 -41.86 40.54 -5.61
N ILE A 463 -40.77 40.52 -4.85
CA ILE A 463 -40.79 40.22 -3.43
C ILE A 463 -40.48 41.53 -2.68
N VAL A 464 -41.40 41.98 -1.82
CA VAL A 464 -41.27 43.22 -1.05
C VAL A 464 -41.38 42.90 0.43
N ASN A 465 -40.33 43.17 1.20
CA ASN A 465 -40.40 43.05 2.66
C ASN A 465 -40.94 44.35 3.27
N ILE A 466 -42.09 44.30 3.95
CA ILE A 466 -42.67 45.43 4.70
C ILE A 466 -42.82 44.99 6.16
N ASN A 467 -42.16 45.69 7.08
CA ASN A 467 -42.20 45.40 8.52
C ASN A 467 -41.89 43.94 8.88
N GLY A 468 -40.99 43.28 8.13
CA GLY A 468 -40.59 41.90 8.38
C GLY A 468 -41.50 40.83 7.75
N VAL A 469 -42.51 41.21 6.98
CA VAL A 469 -43.37 40.29 6.22
C VAL A 469 -43.09 40.45 4.73
N ASP A 470 -42.81 39.33 4.06
CA ASP A 470 -42.63 39.30 2.60
C ASP A 470 -43.99 39.30 1.90
N HIS A 471 -44.18 40.29 1.02
CA HIS A 471 -45.33 40.40 0.14
C HIS A 471 -44.91 40.08 -1.30
N ILE A 472 -45.67 39.20 -1.94
CA ILE A 472 -45.43 38.76 -3.32
C ILE A 472 -46.39 39.53 -4.22
N LEU A 473 -45.84 40.39 -5.07
CA LEU A 473 -46.58 41.25 -5.98
C LEU A 473 -46.53 40.72 -7.41
N LYS A 474 -47.68 40.68 -8.09
CA LYS A 474 -47.76 40.44 -9.53
C LYS A 474 -47.39 41.69 -10.32
N GLU A 475 -46.99 41.54 -11.58
CA GLU A 475 -46.73 42.65 -12.48
C GLU A 475 -47.93 43.62 -12.54
N GLY A 476 -47.67 44.90 -12.27
CA GLY A 476 -48.68 45.97 -12.20
C GLY A 476 -49.39 46.11 -10.84
N GLU A 477 -49.17 45.20 -9.89
CA GLU A 477 -49.73 45.28 -8.54
C GLU A 477 -48.94 46.27 -7.67
N SER A 478 -49.64 47.07 -6.86
CA SER A 478 -49.03 48.12 -6.02
C SER A 478 -49.44 48.01 -4.54
N LEU A 479 -48.47 48.12 -3.63
CA LEU A 479 -48.65 48.13 -2.18
C LEU A 479 -48.29 49.50 -1.58
N PRO A 480 -49.11 50.05 -0.66
CA PRO A 480 -48.75 51.23 0.11
C PRO A 480 -47.75 50.88 1.22
N THR A 481 -46.70 51.71 1.42
CA THR A 481 -45.59 51.34 2.33
C THR A 481 -45.71 51.89 3.75
N THR A 482 -46.14 53.14 3.95
CA THR A 482 -46.40 53.71 5.30
C THR A 482 -47.20 55.02 5.25
N ASN A 483 -47.89 55.32 6.36
CA ASN A 483 -48.81 56.44 6.68
C ASN A 483 -49.06 57.53 5.63
N GLN A 484 -50.34 57.68 5.27
CA GLN A 484 -50.97 58.72 4.44
C GLN A 484 -50.90 58.55 2.91
N GLY A 485 -50.61 57.34 2.40
CA GLY A 485 -50.94 56.97 1.01
C GLY A 485 -50.09 57.61 -0.09
N CYS A 486 -49.09 58.42 0.26
CA CYS A 486 -48.22 59.11 -0.69
C CYS A 486 -47.07 58.24 -1.24
N ASP A 487 -46.69 57.15 -0.55
CA ASP A 487 -45.65 56.22 -0.99
C ASP A 487 -46.25 54.86 -1.41
N LYS A 488 -46.10 54.50 -2.69
CA LYS A 488 -46.52 53.21 -3.26
C LYS A 488 -45.32 52.46 -3.84
N ILE A 489 -45.22 51.16 -3.57
CA ILE A 489 -44.31 50.24 -4.28
C ILE A 489 -45.12 49.48 -5.30
N THR A 490 -44.70 49.53 -6.57
CA THR A 490 -45.33 48.80 -7.67
C THR A 490 -44.36 47.78 -8.23
N CYS A 491 -44.84 46.58 -8.55
CA CYS A 491 -44.04 45.60 -9.26
C CYS A 491 -44.08 45.87 -10.77
N THR A 492 -42.91 46.06 -11.38
CA THR A 492 -42.75 46.30 -12.82
C THR A 492 -41.80 45.27 -13.42
N LYS A 493 -42.03 44.92 -14.69
CA LYS A 493 -41.15 44.01 -15.43
C LYS A 493 -40.29 44.81 -16.39
N VAL A 494 -39.00 44.88 -16.12
CA VAL A 494 -38.03 45.61 -16.95
C VAL A 494 -37.02 44.62 -17.52
N ASN A 495 -36.90 44.58 -18.85
CA ASN A 495 -36.01 43.64 -19.56
C ASN A 495 -36.18 42.16 -19.16
N GLY A 496 -37.41 41.75 -18.82
CA GLY A 496 -37.71 40.38 -18.40
C GLY A 496 -37.53 40.10 -16.91
N GLN A 497 -37.02 41.04 -16.13
CA GLN A 497 -36.82 40.91 -14.68
C GLN A 497 -37.89 41.67 -13.90
N PHE A 498 -38.39 41.07 -12.82
CA PHE A 498 -39.40 41.68 -11.94
C PHE A 498 -38.71 42.54 -10.87
N ILE A 499 -38.89 43.85 -10.96
CA ILE A 499 -38.30 44.84 -10.05
C ILE A 499 -39.37 45.66 -9.35
N THR A 500 -39.02 46.24 -8.21
CA THR A 500 -39.93 47.03 -7.38
C THR A 500 -39.63 48.51 -7.56
N ASP A 501 -40.60 49.26 -8.08
CA ASP A 501 -40.49 50.70 -8.27
C ASP A 501 -41.24 51.44 -7.17
N LYS A 502 -40.53 52.32 -6.44
CA LYS A 502 -41.13 53.16 -5.41
C LYS A 502 -41.53 54.52 -6.00
N HIS A 503 -42.82 54.84 -5.93
CA HIS A 503 -43.38 56.14 -6.30
C HIS A 503 -43.76 56.93 -5.05
N THR A 504 -43.21 58.14 -4.90
CA THR A 504 -43.55 59.11 -3.84
C THR A 504 -44.23 60.33 -4.46
N ILE A 505 -45.48 60.60 -4.06
CA ILE A 505 -46.25 61.77 -4.52
C ILE A 505 -45.78 63.03 -3.76
N GLN A 506 -45.30 64.06 -4.47
CA GLN A 506 -44.95 65.35 -3.88
C GLN A 506 -46.11 66.35 -3.93
N CYS A 507 -46.46 66.95 -2.80
CA CYS A 507 -47.51 67.97 -2.73
C CYS A 507 -46.98 69.40 -2.89
N PRO A 508 -47.65 70.27 -3.68
CA PRO A 508 -47.30 71.68 -3.78
C PRO A 508 -47.59 72.45 -2.48
N THR A 509 -46.93 73.60 -2.29
CA THR A 509 -47.03 74.44 -1.08
C THR A 509 -48.44 74.97 -0.86
N PHE A 510 -49.05 74.66 0.30
CA PHE A 510 -50.41 75.04 0.65
C PHE A 510 -50.46 76.23 1.62
N ASN A 511 -51.21 77.30 1.28
CA ASN A 511 -51.40 78.48 2.13
C ASN A 511 -52.89 78.69 2.44
N ILE A 512 -53.25 78.54 3.71
CA ILE A 512 -54.63 78.60 4.19
C ILE A 512 -55.29 79.97 4.04
N SER A 513 -54.50 81.04 3.89
CA SER A 513 -54.98 82.42 3.78
C SER A 513 -55.69 82.73 2.46
N ASN A 514 -55.49 81.91 1.42
CA ASN A 514 -56.13 82.08 0.11
C ASN A 514 -57.49 81.37 0.04
N CYS A 515 -57.84 80.58 1.06
CA CYS A 515 -59.03 79.74 1.08
C CYS A 515 -60.20 80.47 1.75
N GLN A 516 -61.42 80.28 1.24
CA GLN A 516 -62.60 80.65 2.01
C GLN A 516 -62.66 79.85 3.34
N PRO A 517 -63.13 80.45 4.45
CA PRO A 517 -63.25 79.74 5.72
C PRO A 517 -64.14 78.50 5.57
N GLY A 518 -63.59 77.32 5.86
CA GLY A 518 -64.31 76.03 5.83
C GLY A 518 -64.20 75.23 4.51
N THR A 519 -63.42 75.67 3.51
CA THR A 519 -63.38 75.00 2.19
C THR A 519 -62.08 74.22 1.90
N VAL A 520 -61.39 73.71 2.92
CA VAL A 520 -60.16 72.90 2.73
C VAL A 520 -60.51 71.41 2.60
N GLN A 521 -60.07 70.76 1.52
CA GLN A 521 -60.32 69.33 1.24
C GLN A 521 -59.01 68.57 0.94
N GLN A 522 -59.03 67.23 1.05
CA GLN A 522 -57.95 66.35 0.58
C GLN A 522 -58.15 65.98 -0.89
N SER A 523 -57.05 65.76 -1.62
CA SER A 523 -57.08 65.28 -3.00
C SER A 523 -57.70 63.88 -3.10
N PRO A 524 -58.23 63.46 -4.27
CA PRO A 524 -58.86 62.15 -4.46
C PRO A 524 -57.95 60.97 -4.08
N ASP A 525 -56.63 61.15 -4.18
CA ASP A 525 -55.61 60.14 -3.89
C ASP A 525 -55.24 60.08 -2.40
N GLY A 526 -55.88 60.92 -1.57
CA GLY A 526 -55.69 61.00 -0.11
C GLY A 526 -54.41 61.71 0.35
N CYS A 527 -53.60 62.24 -0.57
CA CYS A 527 -52.24 62.69 -0.29
C CYS A 527 -52.08 64.21 -0.05
N CYS A 528 -52.77 65.10 -0.78
CA CYS A 528 -52.51 66.57 -0.73
C CYS A 528 -53.74 67.41 -0.30
N LYS A 529 -53.57 68.65 0.20
CA LYS A 529 -54.65 69.58 0.59
C LYS A 529 -54.94 70.64 -0.49
N VAL A 530 -56.21 70.96 -0.76
CA VAL A 530 -56.70 71.90 -1.81
C VAL A 530 -57.88 72.79 -1.34
N CYS A 531 -58.12 73.98 -1.94
CA CYS A 531 -59.24 74.90 -1.61
C CYS A 531 -59.71 75.83 -2.77
N VAL A 532 -60.76 76.65 -2.56
CA VAL A 532 -61.40 77.55 -3.55
C VAL A 532 -61.10 79.04 -3.28
N ASP A 533 -60.73 79.82 -4.31
CA ASP A 533 -60.23 81.22 -4.24
C ASP A 533 -61.33 82.33 -4.23
N GLN A 534 -61.03 83.53 -3.70
CA GLN A 534 -61.91 84.75 -3.70
C GLN A 534 -61.66 85.70 -4.89
N VAL A 535 -62.72 86.22 -5.54
CA VAL A 535 -62.65 87.20 -6.66
C VAL A 535 -62.59 88.66 -6.13
N LYS A 536 -61.73 89.53 -6.67
CA LYS A 536 -61.58 90.96 -6.28
C LYS A 536 -61.74 91.93 -7.49
N GLY A 537 -62.62 92.95 -7.37
CA GLY A 537 -62.74 94.12 -8.27
C GLY A 537 -64.02 94.22 -9.15
N CYS A 538 -64.37 95.44 -9.62
CA CYS A 538 -65.52 95.74 -10.50
C CYS A 538 -65.28 95.31 -11.96
N GLN A 539 -66.08 94.38 -12.48
CA GLN A 539 -65.93 93.82 -13.83
C GLN A 539 -67.28 93.63 -14.54
N VAL A 540 -67.23 93.45 -15.86
CA VAL A 540 -68.42 93.12 -16.67
C VAL A 540 -68.84 91.69 -16.37
N GLN A 541 -70.09 91.51 -16.01
CA GLN A 541 -70.74 90.21 -15.85
C GLN A 541 -71.76 90.01 -16.97
N THR A 542 -71.88 88.77 -17.43
CA THR A 542 -72.76 88.39 -18.56
C THR A 542 -73.75 87.33 -18.11
N VAL A 543 -75.03 87.58 -18.34
CA VAL A 543 -76.13 86.63 -18.10
C VAL A 543 -76.92 86.44 -19.39
N ARG A 544 -77.32 85.20 -19.69
CA ARG A 544 -78.12 84.86 -20.88
C ARG A 544 -79.61 84.76 -20.56
N ASP A 545 -80.40 85.71 -21.04
CA ASP A 545 -81.86 85.72 -20.82
C ASP A 545 -82.66 86.31 -22.00
N TYR A 546 -83.98 86.14 -21.97
CA TYR A 546 -84.90 86.70 -22.96
C TYR A 546 -85.21 88.17 -22.66
N ILE A 547 -85.31 89.00 -23.71
CA ILE A 547 -85.69 90.41 -23.57
C ILE A 547 -87.21 90.52 -23.71
N ASN A 548 -87.87 91.08 -22.69
CA ASN A 548 -89.33 91.26 -22.64
C ASN A 548 -89.67 92.76 -22.59
N HIS A 549 -90.53 93.24 -23.49
CA HIS A 549 -91.02 94.63 -23.47
C HIS A 549 -92.46 94.70 -23.99
N ASN A 550 -93.37 95.33 -23.24
CA ASN A 550 -94.79 95.55 -23.59
C ASN A 550 -95.50 94.31 -24.19
N ASN A 551 -95.38 93.16 -23.51
CA ASN A 551 -95.96 91.87 -23.93
C ASN A 551 -95.39 91.25 -25.22
N CYS A 552 -94.19 91.66 -25.63
CA CYS A 552 -93.42 91.08 -26.74
C CYS A 552 -92.07 90.54 -26.22
N GLN A 553 -91.60 89.42 -26.78
CA GLN A 553 -90.39 88.71 -26.32
C GLN A 553 -89.41 88.43 -27.48
N SER A 554 -88.11 88.40 -27.20
CA SER A 554 -87.09 87.99 -28.17
C SER A 554 -87.17 86.49 -28.48
N GLU A 555 -86.98 86.10 -29.73
CA GLU A 555 -87.05 84.68 -30.14
C GLU A 555 -85.98 83.80 -29.45
N LYS A 556 -84.81 84.39 -29.15
CA LYS A 556 -83.67 83.71 -28.52
C LYS A 556 -83.21 84.47 -27.27
N ARG A 557 -82.52 83.76 -26.37
CA ARG A 557 -81.81 84.35 -25.23
C ARG A 557 -80.61 85.16 -25.73
N MET A 558 -80.44 86.35 -25.19
CA MET A 558 -79.39 87.29 -25.54
C MET A 558 -78.41 87.45 -24.38
N ASP A 559 -77.14 87.78 -24.68
CA ASP A 559 -76.14 88.10 -23.67
C ASP A 559 -76.44 89.49 -23.08
N LEU A 560 -77.05 89.51 -21.90
CA LEU A 560 -77.30 90.70 -21.10
C LEU A 560 -76.09 90.95 -20.20
N THR A 561 -75.38 92.04 -20.47
CA THR A 561 -74.21 92.44 -19.68
C THR A 561 -74.55 93.53 -18.68
N PHE A 562 -74.02 93.40 -17.46
CA PHE A 562 -74.12 94.38 -16.38
C PHE A 562 -72.82 94.45 -15.58
N CYS A 563 -72.66 95.50 -14.78
CA CYS A 563 -71.49 95.66 -13.93
C CYS A 563 -71.71 95.08 -12.54
N GLY A 564 -70.78 94.24 -12.09
CA GLY A 564 -70.79 93.64 -10.76
C GLY A 564 -69.39 93.54 -10.16
N GLY A 565 -69.29 93.79 -8.86
CA GLY A 565 -68.03 93.68 -8.10
C GLY A 565 -67.80 94.85 -7.15
N ASP A 566 -66.68 94.80 -6.43
CA ASP A 566 -66.38 95.74 -5.35
C ASP A 566 -65.72 97.04 -5.84
N CYS A 567 -66.23 98.17 -5.34
CA CYS A 567 -65.66 99.50 -5.54
C CYS A 567 -65.39 100.18 -4.19
N THR A 568 -64.24 100.85 -4.06
CA THR A 568 -63.84 101.53 -2.83
C THR A 568 -64.60 102.86 -2.64
N SER A 569 -65.43 102.90 -1.60
CA SER A 569 -66.14 104.09 -1.12
C SER A 569 -65.60 104.52 0.25
N PHE A 570 -65.60 105.81 0.55
CA PHE A 570 -65.17 106.32 1.86
C PHE A 570 -65.97 107.56 2.30
N SER A 571 -66.07 107.75 3.61
CA SER A 571 -66.61 108.96 4.26
C SER A 571 -65.61 109.48 5.27
N ARG A 572 -65.38 110.80 5.31
CA ARG A 572 -64.32 111.42 6.11
C ARG A 572 -64.88 112.59 6.92
N TYR A 573 -64.86 112.46 8.25
CA TYR A 573 -65.57 113.33 9.21
C TYR A 573 -64.87 114.66 9.57
N THR A 574 -63.76 115.01 8.90
CA THR A 574 -62.96 116.21 9.24
C THR A 574 -63.45 117.50 8.56
N ASP A 575 -64.48 117.41 7.70
CA ASP A 575 -65.27 118.52 7.16
C ASP A 575 -66.73 118.03 7.04
N PRO A 576 -67.77 118.73 7.53
CA PRO A 576 -69.14 118.24 7.46
C PRO A 576 -69.62 118.26 5.99
N GLY A 577 -69.60 117.10 5.33
CA GLY A 577 -70.24 116.90 4.02
C GLY A 577 -69.44 116.19 2.93
N LEU A 578 -68.19 115.75 3.16
CA LEU A 578 -67.39 115.10 2.10
C LEU A 578 -67.39 113.56 2.18
N SER A 579 -68.41 112.93 1.59
CA SER A 579 -68.48 111.49 1.34
C SER A 579 -68.30 111.18 -0.15
N SER A 580 -67.43 110.22 -0.50
CA SER A 580 -67.22 109.75 -1.87
C SER A 580 -67.69 108.30 -1.99
N CYS A 581 -68.94 108.11 -2.41
CA CYS A 581 -69.42 106.80 -2.82
C CYS A 581 -68.97 106.53 -4.25
N LYS A 582 -68.40 105.35 -4.49
CA LYS A 582 -68.15 104.82 -5.82
C LYS A 582 -68.90 103.50 -5.98
N CYS A 583 -69.79 103.43 -6.96
CA CYS A 583 -70.47 102.19 -7.32
C CYS A 583 -69.88 101.64 -8.62
N CYS A 584 -69.93 100.32 -8.76
CA CYS A 584 -69.56 99.63 -9.99
C CYS A 584 -70.62 99.96 -11.04
N GLN A 585 -70.24 100.69 -12.09
CA GLN A 585 -71.14 101.20 -13.12
C GLN A 585 -70.52 101.04 -14.50
N ALA A 586 -71.38 101.04 -15.53
CA ALA A 586 -70.94 100.98 -16.91
C ALA A 586 -70.20 102.28 -17.26
N THR A 587 -68.94 102.15 -17.69
CA THR A 587 -68.13 103.28 -18.19
C THR A 587 -68.29 103.44 -19.69
N ARG A 588 -68.53 102.33 -20.40
CA ARG A 588 -68.90 102.32 -21.81
C ARG A 588 -70.05 101.34 -22.04
N SER A 589 -71.07 101.82 -22.75
CA SER A 589 -72.19 101.00 -23.20
C SER A 589 -72.57 101.34 -24.64
N SER A 590 -73.11 100.35 -25.33
CA SER A 590 -73.63 100.48 -26.70
C SER A 590 -75.10 100.08 -26.73
N ASN A 591 -75.87 100.77 -27.55
CA ASN A 591 -77.28 100.42 -27.78
C ASN A 591 -77.34 99.30 -28.83
N ARG A 592 -77.99 98.19 -28.48
CA ARG A 592 -78.22 97.07 -29.39
C ARG A 592 -79.71 96.92 -29.64
N THR A 593 -80.09 96.74 -30.91
CA THR A 593 -81.48 96.48 -31.31
C THR A 593 -81.74 95.00 -31.46
N VAL A 594 -82.89 94.55 -30.97
CA VAL A 594 -83.41 93.20 -31.17
C VAL A 594 -84.87 93.28 -31.62
N ASN A 595 -85.28 92.39 -32.51
CA ASN A 595 -86.68 92.27 -32.89
C ASN A 595 -87.41 91.38 -31.86
N LEU A 596 -88.51 91.90 -31.32
CA LEU A 596 -89.38 91.20 -30.39
C LEU A 596 -90.65 90.75 -31.12
N GLY A 597 -91.06 89.50 -30.93
CA GLY A 597 -92.34 88.99 -31.41
C GLY A 597 -93.45 89.28 -30.40
N CYS A 598 -94.53 89.89 -30.85
CA CYS A 598 -95.70 90.21 -30.04
C CYS A 598 -96.82 89.17 -30.22
N ILE A 599 -97.68 89.01 -29.21
CA ILE A 599 -98.77 88.01 -29.21
C ILE A 599 -99.81 88.27 -30.33
N ASN A 600 -99.92 89.51 -30.80
CA ASN A 600 -100.80 89.93 -31.89
C ASN A 600 -100.21 89.70 -33.31
N GLY A 601 -99.01 89.12 -33.42
CA GLY A 601 -98.37 88.79 -34.70
C GLY A 601 -97.46 89.89 -35.28
N ASP A 602 -97.44 91.08 -34.67
CA ASP A 602 -96.55 92.17 -35.06
C ASP A 602 -95.11 91.94 -34.55
N ILE A 603 -94.12 92.45 -35.29
CA ILE A 603 -92.72 92.46 -34.88
C ILE A 603 -92.33 93.89 -34.51
N VAL A 604 -91.89 94.08 -33.27
CA VAL A 604 -91.45 95.39 -32.76
C VAL A 604 -89.95 95.37 -32.50
N THR A 605 -89.22 96.29 -33.11
CA THR A 605 -87.79 96.47 -32.82
C THR A 605 -87.60 97.21 -31.50
N HIS A 606 -86.94 96.57 -30.53
CA HIS A 606 -86.61 97.14 -29.23
C HIS A 606 -85.10 97.34 -29.09
N THR A 607 -84.70 98.48 -28.52
CA THR A 607 -83.29 98.80 -28.27
C THR A 607 -82.99 98.63 -26.79
N TYR A 608 -81.99 97.83 -26.45
CA TYR A 608 -81.49 97.65 -25.08
C TYR A 608 -80.03 98.08 -24.95
N VAL A 609 -79.62 98.43 -23.73
CA VAL A 609 -78.25 98.87 -23.42
C VAL A 609 -77.39 97.64 -23.15
N HIS A 610 -76.27 97.52 -23.86
CA HIS A 610 -75.26 96.49 -23.66
C HIS A 610 -74.01 97.13 -23.03
N VAL A 611 -73.62 96.65 -21.85
CA VAL A 611 -72.44 97.15 -21.15
C VAL A 611 -71.18 96.51 -21.74
N GLU A 612 -70.23 97.34 -22.17
CA GLU A 612 -68.97 96.88 -22.76
C GLU A 612 -67.82 96.95 -21.75
N GLU A 613 -67.82 97.96 -20.87
CA GLU A 613 -66.79 98.14 -19.86
C GLU A 613 -67.41 98.64 -18.53
N CYS A 614 -66.85 98.14 -17.43
CA CYS A 614 -67.25 98.48 -16.07
C CYS A 614 -66.13 99.19 -15.33
N GLY A 615 -66.49 100.17 -14.52
CA GLY A 615 -65.54 100.89 -13.68
C GLY A 615 -66.22 101.47 -12.44
N CYS A 616 -65.40 101.92 -11.49
CA CYS A 616 -65.89 102.52 -10.25
C CYS A 616 -66.13 104.02 -10.43
N SER A 617 -67.40 104.41 -10.60
CA SER A 617 -67.82 105.79 -10.84
C SER A 617 -68.38 106.43 -9.57
N LYS A 618 -68.14 107.74 -9.39
CA LYS A 618 -68.64 108.49 -8.23
C LYS A 618 -70.17 108.61 -8.29
N THR A 619 -70.84 108.34 -7.17
CA THR A 619 -72.29 108.48 -6.99
C THR A 619 -72.59 109.30 -5.74
N ASN A 620 -73.77 109.93 -5.69
CA ASN A 620 -74.22 110.61 -4.48
C ASN A 620 -74.64 109.56 -3.45
N CYS A 621 -74.06 109.63 -2.25
CA CYS A 621 -74.49 108.85 -1.10
C CYS A 621 -75.82 109.44 -0.61
N HIS A 622 -76.91 108.66 -0.62
CA HIS A 622 -78.19 109.06 -0.01
C HIS A 622 -78.26 108.69 1.47
#